data_AF-A0A950QMD3-F1
#
_entry.id   AF-A0A950QMD3-F1
#
_cell.length_a   1.000
_cell.length_b   1.000
_cell.length_c   1.000
_cell.angle_alpha   90.00
_cell.angle_beta   90.00
_cell.angle_gamma   90.00
#
_symmetry.space_group_name_H-M   'P 1'
#
loop_
_entity.id
_entity.type
_entity.pdbx_description
1 polymer ?
#
loop_
_entity_poly.entity_id
_entity_poly.type
_entity_poly.pdbx_seq_one_letter_code
_entity_poly.pdbx_strand_id
1 'polypeptide(L)' 'MNLTLSVDEDVVARARKRADALGKSLNQLVREYLQKLAGNDDPEATIAELKRLSGRGDSRGRRFSRDEIHERS' A
#
# COMPACT_ATOMS: atom_id res chain seq x y z
N MET A 1 -14.60 -15.87 1.50
CA MET A 1 -14.44 -16.88 0.42
C MET A 1 -13.07 -17.53 0.57
N ASN A 2 -12.99 -18.85 0.46
CA ASN A 2 -11.72 -19.58 0.41
C ASN A 2 -11.31 -19.78 -1.05
N LEU A 3 -10.05 -19.53 -1.37
CA LEU A 3 -9.48 -19.67 -2.71
C LEU A 3 -8.33 -20.67 -2.66
N THR A 4 -8.41 -21.73 -3.46
CA THR A 4 -7.32 -22.69 -3.65
C THR A 4 -6.64 -22.40 -4.99
N LEU A 5 -5.32 -22.24 -4.97
CA LEU A 5 -4.50 -21.91 -6.14
C LEU A 5 -3.45 -23.00 -6.36
N SER A 6 -3.36 -23.50 -7.58
CA SER A 6 -2.25 -24.36 -8.02
C SER A 6 -1.20 -23.48 -8.70
N VAL A 7 0.01 -23.44 -8.13
CA VAL A 7 1.13 -22.64 -8.60
C VAL A 7 2.42 -23.39 -8.32
N ASP A 8 3.44 -23.17 -9.15
CA ASP A 8 4.75 -23.78 -8.97
C ASP A 8 5.34 -23.40 -7.60
N GLU A 9 5.95 -24.38 -6.93
CA GLU A 9 6.50 -24.22 -5.57
C GLU A 9 7.57 -23.12 -5.51
N ASP A 10 8.40 -23.02 -6.55
CA ASP A 10 9.41 -21.96 -6.69
C ASP A 10 8.81 -20.56 -6.73
N VAL A 11 7.63 -20.42 -7.33
CA VAL A 11 6.90 -19.15 -7.38
C VAL A 11 6.38 -18.80 -5.98
N VAL A 12 5.82 -19.79 -5.27
CA VAL A 12 5.33 -19.61 -3.89
C VAL A 12 6.47 -19.21 -2.96
N ALA A 13 7.64 -19.85 -3.07
CA ALA A 13 8.81 -19.52 -2.26
C ALA A 13 9.28 -18.07 -2.48
N ARG A 14 9.40 -17.64 -3.73
CA ARG A 14 9.77 -16.25 -4.06
C ARG A 14 8.71 -15.25 -3.60
N ALA A 15 7.44 -15.59 -3.73
CA ALA A 15 6.33 -14.72 -3.32
C ALA A 15 6.30 -14.55 -1.79
N ARG A 16 6.53 -15.61 -1.01
CA ARG A 16 6.67 -15.54 0.46
C ARG A 16 7.81 -14.61 0.88
N LYS A 17 9.00 -14.78 0.29
CA LYS A 17 10.16 -13.92 0.58
C LYS A 17 9.86 -12.44 0.33
N ARG A 18 9.13 -12.12 -0.73
CA ARG A 18 8.68 -10.74 -1.02
C ARG A 18 7.64 -10.25 -0.02
N ALA A 19 6.70 -11.10 0.37
CA ALA A 19 5.70 -10.76 1.37
C ALA A 19 6.35 -10.42 2.72
N ASP A 20 7.30 -11.23 3.16
CA ASP A 20 8.03 -11.02 4.42
C ASP A 20 8.82 -9.71 4.39
N ALA A 21 9.47 -9.39 3.26
CA ALA A 21 10.17 -8.11 3.08
C ALA A 21 9.23 -6.88 3.17
N LEU A 22 7.94 -7.06 2.89
CA LEU A 22 6.90 -6.04 3.01
C LEU A 22 6.18 -6.09 4.37
N GLY A 23 6.57 -7.00 5.28
CA GLY A 23 5.90 -7.23 6.56
C GLY A 23 4.48 -7.80 6.42
N LYS A 24 4.20 -8.53 5.34
CA LYS A 24 2.88 -9.08 5.02
C LYS A 24 2.93 -10.59 4.83
N SER A 25 1.81 -11.27 5.07
CA SER A 25 1.68 -12.68 4.65
C SER A 25 1.39 -12.80 3.15
N LEU A 26 1.76 -13.94 2.55
CA LEU A 26 1.42 -14.21 1.14
C LEU A 26 -0.10 -14.13 0.88
N ASN A 27 -0.91 -14.68 1.78
CA ASN A 27 -2.37 -14.62 1.66
C ASN A 27 -2.91 -13.18 1.71
N GLN A 28 -2.28 -12.31 2.51
CA GLN A 28 -2.63 -10.89 2.56
C GLN A 28 -2.32 -10.22 1.22
N LEU A 29 -1.13 -10.46 0.64
CA LEU A 29 -0.78 -9.91 -0.67
C LEU A 29 -1.73 -10.40 -1.78
N VAL A 30 -2.09 -11.68 -1.79
CA VAL A 30 -3.05 -12.22 -2.77
C VAL A 30 -4.41 -11.53 -2.62
N ARG A 31 -4.88 -11.33 -1.39
CA ARG A 31 -6.14 -10.63 -1.13
C ARG A 31 -6.11 -9.19 -1.62
N GLU A 32 -5.06 -8.45 -1.28
CA GLU A 32 -4.89 -7.06 -1.73
C GLU A 32 -4.84 -6.98 -3.25
N TYR A 33 -4.10 -7.88 -3.90
CA TYR A 33 -4.01 -7.93 -5.36
C TYR A 33 -5.37 -8.20 -6.01
N LEU A 34 -6.14 -9.16 -5.49
CA LEU A 34 -7.49 -9.45 -5.98
C LEU A 34 -8.46 -8.28 -5.75
N GLN A 35 -8.35 -7.58 -4.63
CA GLN A 35 -9.16 -6.38 -4.36
C GLN A 35 -8.86 -5.26 -5.36
N LYS A 36 -7.57 -5.01 -5.63
CA LYS A 36 -7.15 -4.05 -6.65
C LYS A 36 -7.64 -4.44 -8.03
N LEU A 37 -7.48 -5.71 -8.39
CA LEU A 37 -7.92 -6.24 -9.68
C LEU A 37 -9.45 -6.18 -9.84
N ALA A 38 -10.20 -6.40 -8.76
CA ALA A 38 -11.66 -6.29 -8.74
C ALA A 38 -12.16 -4.83 -8.76
N GLY A 39 -11.26 -3.84 -8.83
CA GLY A 39 -11.63 -2.44 -8.97
C GLY A 39 -11.91 -1.71 -7.65
N ASN A 40 -11.47 -2.24 -6.50
CA ASN A 40 -11.53 -1.46 -5.25
C ASN A 40 -10.48 -0.33 -5.19
N ASP A 41 -9.50 -0.32 -6.10
CA ASP A 41 -8.74 0.90 -6.42
C ASP A 41 -9.56 1.68 -7.45
N ASP A 42 -10.67 2.29 -7.02
CA ASP A 42 -11.43 3.23 -7.85
C ASP A 42 -10.57 4.51 -8.01
N PRO A 43 -9.99 4.76 -9.21
CA PRO A 43 -9.13 5.90 -9.42
C PRO A 43 -9.91 7.21 -9.22
N GLU A 44 -11.21 7.23 -9.52
CA GLU A 44 -12.06 8.40 -9.32
C GLU A 44 -12.30 8.66 -7.83
N ALA A 45 -12.54 7.61 -7.03
CA ALA A 45 -12.59 7.75 -5.58
C ALA A 45 -11.27 8.27 -5.00
N THR A 46 -10.13 7.77 -5.49
CA THR A 46 -8.80 8.22 -5.06
C THR A 46 -8.56 9.69 -5.43
N ILE A 47 -8.91 10.08 -6.65
CA ILE A 47 -8.82 11.48 -7.12
C ILE A 47 -9.76 12.37 -6.31
N ALA A 48 -10.98 11.92 -6.02
CA ALA A 48 -11.95 12.65 -5.21
C ALA A 48 -11.44 12.87 -3.78
N GLU A 49 -10.83 11.87 -3.17
CA GLU A 49 -10.20 12.00 -1.85
C GLU A 49 -9.02 12.97 -1.86
N LEU A 50 -8.13 12.86 -2.85
CA LEU A 50 -7.01 13.79 -3.03
C LEU A 50 -7.52 15.23 -3.15
N LYS A 51 -8.52 15.48 -4.01
CA LYS A 51 -9.14 16.80 -4.18
C LYS A 51 -9.77 17.30 -2.87
N ARG A 52 -10.44 16.42 -2.12
CA ARG A 52 -11.07 16.76 -0.84
C ARG A 52 -10.05 17.22 0.21
N LEU A 53 -8.90 16.56 0.28
CA LEU A 53 -7.86 16.80 1.29
C LEU A 53 -6.85 17.88 0.90
N SER A 54 -6.62 18.07 -0.40
CA SER A 54 -5.66 19.05 -0.94
C SER A 54 -6.10 20.50 -0.67
N GLY A 55 -5.12 21.41 -0.59
CA GLY A 55 -5.38 22.86 -0.44
C GLY A 55 -5.83 23.30 0.95
N ARG A 56 -5.96 22.38 1.92
CA ARG A 56 -6.34 22.70 3.31
C ARG A 56 -5.16 22.95 4.24
N GLY A 57 -3.93 22.85 3.74
CA GLY A 57 -2.72 23.03 4.54
C GLY A 57 -2.39 24.49 4.75
N ASP A 58 -2.09 24.86 6.00
CA ASP A 58 -1.49 26.14 6.36
C ASP A 58 -0.22 25.87 7.18
N SER A 59 0.93 25.99 6.54
CA SER A 59 2.22 25.81 7.20
C SER A 59 2.65 27.01 8.04
N ARG A 60 1.94 28.16 7.96
CA ARG A 60 2.31 29.43 8.60
C ARG A 60 3.77 29.83 8.37
N GLY A 61 4.31 29.49 7.19
CA GLY A 61 5.71 29.75 6.85
C GLY A 61 6.73 28.78 7.47
N ARG A 62 6.28 27.75 8.20
CA ARG A 62 7.16 26.69 8.72
C ARG A 62 7.79 25.95 7.55
N ARG A 63 9.12 25.93 7.55
CA ARG A 63 9.92 25.08 6.66
C ARG A 63 10.13 23.76 7.38
N PHE A 64 10.05 22.67 6.62
CA PHE A 64 10.42 21.35 7.11
C PHE A 64 11.79 21.00 6.54
N SER A 65 12.71 20.53 7.37
CA SER A 65 13.92 19.89 6.89
C SER A 65 13.78 18.36 6.95
N ARG A 66 14.53 17.66 6.10
CA ARG A 66 14.58 16.20 6.13
C ARG A 66 15.06 15.69 7.48
N ASP A 67 16.04 16.37 8.08
CA ASP A 67 16.65 15.98 9.35
C ASP A 67 15.64 16.11 10.50
N GLU A 68 14.85 17.20 10.54
CA GLU A 68 13.77 17.41 11.52
C GLU A 68 12.68 16.32 11.46
N ILE A 69 12.34 15.84 10.26
CA ILE A 69 11.28 14.82 10.09
C ILE A 69 11.77 13.43 10.50
N HIS A 70 13.07 13.16 10.37
CA HIS A 70 13.66 11.85 10.63
C HIS A 70 14.37 11.75 11.99
N GLU A 71 14.36 12.82 12.78
CA GLU A 71 14.82 12.80 14.16
C GLU A 71 13.87 11.92 15.00
N ARG A 72 14.30 10.68 15.25
CA ARG A 72 13.62 9.76 16.16
C ARG A 72 14.10 10.07 17.58
N SER A 73 13.23 10.63 18.40
CA SER A 73 13.36 10.56 19.88
C SER A 73 12.99 9.17 20.38
#